data_AF-A0A838P3Q2-F1
#
_entry.id   AF-A0A838P3Q2-F1
#
_cell.length_a   1.000
_cell.length_b   1.000
_cell.length_c   1.000
_cell.angle_alpha   90.00
_cell.angle_beta   90.00
_cell.angle_gamma   90.00
#
_symmetry.space_group_name_H-M   'P 1'
#
loop_
_entity.id
_entity.type
_entity.pdbx_description
1 polymer ?
#
loop_
_entity_poly.entity_id
_entity_poly.type
_entity_poly.pdbx_seq_one_letter_code
_entity_poly.pdbx_strand_id
1 'polypeptide(L)'
;MGTGTRAAALLTELASCVEQGVWVEVLGRRDRLQARVREAIVAAERTTAAGTMLRLRLAIDYSSRDAIVRAAAHGPRSRAELARRLEPVSDWPVPDVDLLIRTGGEQRLSDFLLWESAYAELYFTEGAWPEFDGDALAAAVAEFGRRQRRFGGLESVARTSAVAS
;
A
#
# COMPACT_ATOMS: atom_id res chain seq x y z
N MET A 1 30.11 -15.77 2.36
CA MET A 1 30.31 -14.34 2.70
C MET A 1 29.19 -13.47 2.12
N GLY A 2 27.93 -13.60 2.56
CA GLY A 2 26.81 -12.92 1.89
C GLY A 2 25.66 -12.43 2.78
N THR A 3 25.74 -12.65 4.10
CA THR A 3 24.66 -12.31 5.05
C THR A 3 24.86 -10.97 5.74
N GLY A 4 26.11 -10.49 5.87
CA GLY A 4 26.43 -9.22 6.54
C GLY A 4 26.01 -7.97 5.73
N THR A 5 26.24 -7.99 4.41
CA THR A 5 25.98 -6.82 3.54
C THR A 5 24.49 -6.52 3.39
N ARG A 6 23.64 -7.56 3.33
CA ARG A 6 22.18 -7.37 3.18
C ARG A 6 21.49 -6.91 4.47
N ALA A 7 22.03 -7.28 5.64
CA ALA A 7 21.51 -6.82 6.92
C ALA A 7 21.88 -5.35 7.16
N ALA A 8 23.11 -4.95 6.83
CA ALA A 8 23.53 -3.55 6.90
C ALA A 8 22.70 -2.66 5.96
N ALA A 9 22.44 -3.12 4.73
CA ALA A 9 21.57 -2.40 3.79
C ALA A 9 20.17 -2.16 4.37
N LEU A 10 19.53 -3.19 4.93
CA LEU A 10 18.21 -3.05 5.55
C LEU A 10 18.20 -2.01 6.69
N LEU A 11 19.26 -1.97 7.51
CA LEU A 11 19.37 -0.99 8.60
C LEU A 11 19.54 0.44 8.07
N THR A 12 20.31 0.63 7.00
CA THR A 12 20.44 1.93 6.31
C THR A 12 19.11 2.39 5.74
N GLU A 13 18.36 1.51 5.07
CA GLU A 13 17.04 1.83 4.53
C GLU A 13 16.05 2.23 5.64
N LEU A 14 16.06 1.53 6.79
CA LEU A 14 15.21 1.88 7.92
C LEU A 14 15.58 3.22 8.56
N ALA A 15 16.88 3.54 8.67
CA ALA A 15 17.31 4.85 9.14
C ALA A 15 16.83 5.96 8.21
N SER A 16 16.95 5.76 6.89
CA SER A 16 16.45 6.70 5.89
C SER A 16 14.93 6.89 5.98
N CYS A 17 14.17 5.81 6.20
CA CYS A 17 12.72 5.91 6.43
C CYS A 17 12.39 6.81 7.62
N VAL A 18 13.11 6.65 8.74
CA VAL A 18 12.90 7.49 9.94
C VAL A 18 13.22 8.95 9.65
N GLU A 19 14.37 9.22 9.02
CA GLU A 19 14.79 10.59 8.66
C GLU A 19 13.78 11.29 7.74
N GLN A 20 13.15 10.53 6.83
CA GLN A 20 12.14 11.03 5.90
C GLN A 20 10.72 11.03 6.46
N GLY A 21 10.51 10.59 7.71
CA GLY A 21 9.19 10.49 8.32
C GLY A 21 8.27 9.45 7.67
N VAL A 22 8.84 8.42 7.07
CA VAL A 22 8.12 7.29 6.46
C VAL A 22 7.72 6.32 7.56
N TRP A 23 6.45 5.91 7.58
CA TRP A 23 5.91 4.83 8.40
C TRP A 23 5.68 3.59 7.54
N VAL A 24 6.40 2.52 7.84
CA VAL A 24 6.30 1.24 7.13
C VAL A 24 5.27 0.33 7.81
N GLU A 25 4.43 -0.30 7.00
CA GLU A 25 3.45 -1.30 7.43
C GLU A 25 3.46 -2.49 6.46
N VAL A 26 3.34 -3.72 6.98
CA VAL A 26 3.35 -4.92 6.13
C VAL A 26 2.00 -5.63 6.15
N LEU A 27 1.44 -5.79 4.96
CA LEU A 27 0.20 -6.51 4.67
C LEU A 27 0.49 -7.96 4.28
N GLY A 28 -0.44 -8.85 4.60
CA GLY A 28 -0.38 -10.25 4.19
C GLY A 28 -0.12 -11.21 5.35
N ARG A 29 0.19 -12.45 5.01
CA ARG A 29 0.32 -13.55 5.98
C ARG A 29 1.70 -13.57 6.60
N ARG A 30 1.76 -13.53 7.93
CA ARG A 30 3.02 -13.63 8.68
C ARG A 30 3.38 -15.07 9.06
N ASP A 31 2.39 -15.95 9.18
CA ASP A 31 2.55 -17.32 9.65
C ASP A 31 3.40 -18.20 8.72
N ARG A 32 3.45 -17.86 7.42
CA ARG A 32 4.24 -18.56 6.40
C ARG A 32 5.65 -18.00 6.20
N LEU A 33 5.96 -16.87 6.82
CA LEU A 33 7.27 -16.22 6.69
C LEU A 33 8.28 -16.85 7.65
N GLN A 34 9.55 -16.89 7.27
CA GLN A 34 10.63 -17.34 8.17
C GLN A 34 10.76 -16.40 9.38
N ALA A 35 11.19 -16.92 10.53
CA ALA A 35 11.31 -16.15 11.78
C ALA A 35 12.07 -14.82 11.61
N ARG A 36 13.23 -14.87 10.96
CA ARG A 36 14.05 -13.69 10.67
C ARG A 36 13.32 -12.63 9.86
N VAL A 37 12.47 -13.02 8.90
CA VAL A 37 11.68 -12.08 8.09
C VAL A 37 10.60 -11.44 8.94
N ARG A 38 9.91 -12.23 9.79
CA ARG A 38 8.91 -11.69 10.73
C ARG A 38 9.53 -10.70 11.71
N GLU A 39 10.71 -11.01 12.25
CA GLU A 39 11.45 -10.13 13.15
C GLU A 39 11.85 -8.82 12.46
N ALA A 40 12.32 -8.89 11.21
CA ALA A 40 12.65 -7.71 10.41
C ALA A 40 11.42 -6.84 10.14
N ILE A 41 10.28 -7.45 9.82
CA ILE A 41 9.00 -6.74 9.63
C ILE A 41 8.61 -6.01 10.92
N VAL A 42 8.59 -6.71 12.06
CA VAL A 42 8.24 -6.11 13.36
C VAL A 42 9.19 -4.97 13.72
N ALA A 43 10.49 -5.13 13.47
CA ALA A 43 11.48 -4.09 13.70
C ALA A 43 11.25 -2.86 12.81
N ALA A 44 10.93 -3.06 11.53
CA ALA A 44 10.66 -1.98 10.58
C ALA A 44 9.41 -1.18 10.99
N GLU A 45 8.29 -1.87 11.25
CA GLU A 45 7.03 -1.24 11.65
C GLU A 45 7.18 -0.45 12.95
N ARG A 46 7.86 -1.04 13.95
CA ARG A 46 8.09 -0.36 15.23
C ARG A 46 9.01 0.84 15.11
N THR A 47 10.11 0.72 14.37
CA THR A 47 11.11 1.78 14.22
C THR A 47 10.53 2.99 13.49
N THR A 48 9.60 2.76 12.57
CA THR A 48 9.04 3.79 11.68
C THR A 48 7.65 4.29 12.12
N ALA A 49 7.08 3.76 13.21
CA ALA A 49 5.71 4.04 13.66
C ALA A 49 5.38 5.52 13.93
N ALA A 50 6.39 6.37 14.18
CA ALA A 50 6.22 7.80 14.40
C ALA A 50 6.21 8.63 13.10
N GLY A 51 6.42 7.99 11.93
CA GLY A 51 6.43 8.66 10.64
C GLY A 51 5.05 9.19 10.25
N THR A 52 4.99 10.47 9.84
CA THR A 52 3.74 11.15 9.46
C THR A 52 3.74 11.64 8.01
N MET A 53 4.86 11.53 7.30
CA MET A 53 5.02 12.07 5.94
C MET A 53 4.49 11.12 4.86
N LEU A 54 4.80 9.82 5.00
CA LEU A 54 4.38 8.79 4.04
C LEU A 54 4.10 7.49 4.77
N ARG A 55 2.94 6.89 4.54
CA ARG A 55 2.65 5.52 4.96
C ARG A 55 2.98 4.55 3.83
N LEU A 56 4.11 3.86 3.93
CA LEU A 56 4.56 2.86 2.96
C LEU A 56 4.03 1.47 3.35
N ARG A 57 3.09 0.94 2.58
CA ARG A 57 2.46 -0.36 2.84
C ARG A 57 3.01 -1.42 1.90
N LEU A 58 3.72 -2.41 2.44
CA LEU A 58 4.35 -3.49 1.67
C LEU A 58 3.49 -4.76 1.75
N ALA A 59 3.09 -5.31 0.61
CA ALA A 59 2.32 -6.56 0.56
C ALA A 59 3.25 -7.77 0.42
N ILE A 60 3.35 -8.60 1.47
CA ILE A 60 4.23 -9.77 1.52
C ILE A 60 3.39 -11.01 1.88
N ASP A 61 3.46 -12.04 1.04
CA ASP A 61 2.54 -13.20 1.11
C ASP A 61 1.08 -12.74 1.26
N TYR A 62 0.71 -11.76 0.43
CA TYR A 62 -0.61 -11.12 0.44
C TYR A 62 -1.53 -11.73 -0.64
N SER A 63 -2.79 -11.86 -0.28
CA SER A 63 -3.91 -12.17 -1.18
C SER A 63 -5.11 -11.34 -0.72
N SER A 64 -5.75 -10.62 -1.65
CA SER A 64 -6.93 -9.83 -1.34
C SER A 64 -8.11 -10.72 -0.97
N ARG A 65 -8.29 -11.84 -1.67
CA ARG A 65 -9.28 -12.86 -1.31
C ARG A 65 -9.07 -13.39 0.11
N ASP A 66 -7.85 -13.75 0.49
CA ASP A 66 -7.55 -14.21 1.84
C ASP A 66 -7.81 -13.12 2.89
N ALA A 67 -7.49 -11.85 2.57
CA ALA A 67 -7.79 -10.73 3.46
C ALA A 67 -9.30 -10.57 3.68
N ILE A 68 -10.10 -10.63 2.61
CA ILE A 68 -11.57 -10.57 2.65
C ILE A 68 -12.14 -11.75 3.44
N VAL A 69 -11.66 -12.97 3.21
CA VAL A 69 -12.12 -14.16 3.95
C VAL A 69 -11.81 -14.02 5.45
N ARG A 70 -10.60 -13.60 5.83
CA ARG A 70 -10.26 -13.36 7.25
C ARG A 70 -11.12 -12.27 7.87
N ALA A 71 -11.33 -11.16 7.18
CA ALA A 71 -12.17 -10.06 7.67
C ALA A 71 -13.63 -10.51 7.85
N ALA A 72 -14.16 -11.27 6.88
CA ALA A 72 -15.52 -11.82 6.92
C ALA A 72 -15.73 -12.90 7.98
N ALA A 73 -14.69 -13.68 8.33
CA ALA A 73 -14.75 -14.71 9.36
C ALA A 73 -15.11 -14.16 10.76
N HIS A 74 -14.91 -12.85 10.98
CA HIS A 74 -15.30 -12.17 12.21
C HIS A 74 -16.79 -11.76 12.25
N GLY A 75 -17.55 -12.07 11.19
CA GLY A 75 -18.99 -11.81 11.10
C GLY A 75 -19.38 -10.32 11.07
N PRO A 76 -18.74 -9.47 10.24
CA PRO A 76 -19.08 -8.06 10.19
C PRO A 76 -20.55 -7.87 9.76
N ARG A 77 -21.23 -6.92 10.40
CA ARG A 77 -22.65 -6.64 10.18
C ARG A 77 -22.90 -5.54 9.14
N SER A 78 -21.84 -4.93 8.64
CA SER A 78 -21.92 -3.86 7.64
C SER A 78 -20.68 -3.82 6.75
N ARG A 79 -20.81 -3.16 5.59
CA ARG A 79 -19.68 -2.88 4.69
C ARG A 79 -18.55 -2.12 5.40
N ALA A 80 -18.91 -1.14 6.24
CA ALA A 80 -17.95 -0.35 7.01
C ALA A 80 -17.20 -1.19 8.05
N GLU A 81 -17.87 -2.15 8.69
CA GLU A 81 -17.19 -3.05 9.63
C GLU A 81 -16.26 -4.02 8.90
N LEU A 82 -16.66 -4.54 7.74
CA LEU A 82 -15.78 -5.38 6.92
C LEU A 82 -14.55 -4.59 6.46
N ALA A 83 -14.72 -3.34 6.00
CA ALA A 83 -13.62 -2.47 5.58
C ALA A 83 -12.61 -2.23 6.70
N ARG A 84 -13.06 -1.86 7.91
CA ARG A 84 -12.17 -1.69 9.07
C ARG A 84 -11.38 -2.95 9.44
N ARG A 85 -11.87 -4.14 9.09
CA ARG A 85 -11.19 -5.42 9.35
C ARG A 85 -10.22 -5.85 8.25
N LEU A 86 -10.30 -5.23 7.07
CA LEU A 86 -9.30 -5.37 6.00
C LEU A 86 -8.07 -4.52 6.29
N GLU A 87 -8.25 -3.42 7.01
CA GLU A 87 -7.18 -2.54 7.44
C GLU A 87 -6.33 -3.21 8.53
N PRO A 88 -5.01 -2.96 8.55
CA PRO A 88 -4.15 -3.37 9.65
C PRO A 88 -4.56 -2.72 10.96
N VAL A 89 -4.01 -3.25 12.05
CA VAL A 89 -4.33 -2.90 13.45
C VAL A 89 -3.81 -1.50 13.85
N SER A 90 -3.68 -0.57 12.91
CA SER A 90 -3.31 0.81 13.22
C SER A 90 -4.56 1.68 13.34
N ASP A 91 -4.52 2.64 14.26
CA ASP A 91 -5.64 3.56 14.51
C ASP A 91 -5.86 4.57 13.38
N TRP A 92 -5.03 4.52 12.33
CA TRP A 92 -5.10 5.42 11.18
C TRP A 92 -5.88 4.77 10.03
N PRO A 93 -7.01 5.37 9.60
CA PRO A 93 -7.80 4.83 8.52
C PRO A 93 -6.97 4.77 7.23
N VAL A 94 -7.09 3.67 6.51
CA VAL A 94 -6.52 3.51 5.17
C VAL A 94 -7.52 4.05 4.15
N PRO A 95 -7.18 5.06 3.34
CA PRO A 95 -8.06 5.50 2.27
C PRO A 95 -8.15 4.44 1.16
N ASP A 96 -9.24 4.50 0.38
CA ASP A 96 -9.35 3.72 -0.86
C ASP A 96 -8.19 4.06 -1.83
N VAL A 97 -7.88 3.14 -2.73
CA VAL A 97 -6.84 3.34 -3.74
C VAL A 97 -7.39 4.25 -4.83
N ASP A 98 -6.74 5.41 -5.03
CA ASP A 98 -7.07 6.32 -6.12
C ASP A 98 -6.49 5.86 -7.47
N LEU A 99 -5.24 5.38 -7.45
CA LEU A 99 -4.49 4.99 -8.65
C LEU A 99 -3.75 3.68 -8.39
N LEU A 100 -4.01 2.67 -9.21
CA LEU A 100 -3.28 1.40 -9.22
C LEU A 100 -2.42 1.32 -10.48
N ILE A 101 -1.10 1.34 -10.29
CA ILE A 101 -0.11 1.20 -11.36
C ILE A 101 0.37 -0.25 -11.43
N ARG A 102 0.36 -0.83 -12.63
CA ARG A 102 0.94 -2.16 -12.88
C ARG A 102 1.87 -2.13 -14.09
N THR A 103 3.08 -2.59 -13.86
CA THR A 103 4.17 -2.68 -14.85
C THR A 103 4.21 -4.07 -15.49
N GLY A 104 5.02 -4.22 -16.56
CA GLY A 104 5.27 -5.50 -17.22
C GLY A 104 4.20 -5.96 -18.20
N GLY A 105 3.36 -5.04 -18.71
CA GLY A 105 2.42 -5.27 -19.81
C GLY A 105 1.12 -6.00 -19.46
N GLU A 106 1.01 -6.54 -18.25
CA GLU A 106 -0.15 -7.34 -17.84
C GLU A 106 -1.33 -6.48 -17.39
N GLN A 107 -2.49 -6.65 -18.03
CA GLN A 107 -3.71 -5.89 -17.73
C GLN A 107 -4.67 -6.66 -16.80
N ARG A 108 -4.23 -6.93 -15.57
CA ARG A 108 -5.04 -7.57 -14.52
C ARG A 108 -4.62 -7.06 -13.14
N LEU A 109 -5.42 -7.29 -12.11
CA LEU A 109 -5.03 -6.96 -10.73
C LEU A 109 -4.25 -8.09 -10.04
N SER A 110 -4.44 -9.34 -10.48
CA SER A 110 -3.79 -10.52 -9.87
C SER A 110 -3.97 -10.61 -8.35
N ASP A 111 -5.22 -10.47 -7.88
CA ASP A 111 -5.58 -10.61 -6.45
C ASP A 111 -4.93 -9.56 -5.52
N PHE A 112 -4.63 -8.37 -6.07
CA PHE A 112 -4.08 -7.24 -5.34
C PHE A 112 -5.16 -6.19 -5.01
N LEU A 113 -5.31 -5.86 -3.72
CA LEU A 113 -6.17 -4.79 -3.18
C LEU A 113 -7.55 -4.68 -3.85
N LEU A 114 -8.27 -5.79 -4.03
CA LEU A 114 -9.53 -5.84 -4.78
C LEU A 114 -10.64 -5.01 -4.14
N TRP A 115 -10.68 -4.94 -2.81
CA TRP A 115 -11.67 -4.16 -2.09
C TRP A 115 -11.36 -2.67 -2.15
N GLU A 116 -10.11 -2.33 -1.82
CA GLU A 116 -9.62 -0.96 -1.73
C GLU A 116 -9.51 -0.30 -3.12
N SER A 117 -9.37 -1.09 -4.18
CA SER A 117 -9.24 -0.60 -5.56
C SER A 117 -10.56 -0.61 -6.35
N ALA A 118 -11.72 -0.75 -5.67
CA ALA A 118 -13.02 -0.85 -6.33
C ALA A 118 -13.33 0.34 -7.25
N TYR A 119 -12.78 1.52 -6.96
CA TYR A 119 -12.91 2.74 -7.76
C TYR A 119 -11.56 3.33 -8.19
N ALA A 120 -10.49 2.56 -8.09
CA ALA A 120 -9.17 3.01 -8.49
C ALA A 120 -9.13 3.22 -10.01
N GLU A 121 -8.45 4.29 -10.43
CA GLU A 121 -7.98 4.38 -11.81
C GLU A 121 -6.88 3.34 -12.02
N LEU A 122 -6.99 2.58 -13.10
CA LEU A 122 -6.02 1.55 -13.46
C LEU A 122 -5.06 2.10 -14.51
N TYR A 123 -3.76 2.03 -14.23
CA TYR A 123 -2.69 2.41 -15.14
C TYR A 123 -1.79 1.20 -15.40
N PHE A 124 -1.84 0.69 -16.62
CA PHE A 124 -1.01 -0.43 -17.07
C PHE A 124 0.08 0.09 -18.00
N THR A 125 1.33 -0.33 -17.77
CA THR A 125 2.47 0.01 -18.62
C THR A 125 3.26 -1.23 -19.03
N GLU A 126 3.79 -1.22 -20.23
CA GLU A 126 4.62 -2.30 -20.79
C GLU A 126 6.01 -2.38 -20.14
N GLY A 127 6.53 -1.25 -19.66
CA GLY A 127 7.87 -1.17 -19.05
C GLY A 127 8.01 -2.10 -17.84
N ALA A 128 9.18 -2.68 -17.66
CA ALA A 128 9.45 -3.60 -16.56
C ALA A 128 9.65 -2.83 -15.23
N TRP A 129 9.34 -3.46 -14.09
CA TRP A 129 9.52 -2.81 -12.77
C TRP A 129 10.93 -2.24 -12.52
N PRO A 130 12.04 -2.92 -12.87
CA PRO A 130 13.38 -2.36 -12.68
C PRO A 130 13.66 -1.09 -13.49
N GLU A 131 12.84 -0.81 -14.52
CA GLU A 131 12.94 0.36 -15.39
C GLU A 131 11.91 1.45 -14.98
N PHE A 132 11.04 1.18 -14.01
CA PHE A 132 10.03 2.12 -13.56
C PHE A 132 10.63 3.12 -12.57
N ASP A 133 11.02 4.29 -13.09
CA ASP A 133 11.69 5.35 -12.36
C ASP A 133 10.74 6.50 -11.95
N GLY A 134 11.32 7.60 -11.47
CA GLY A 134 10.58 8.79 -11.05
C GLY A 134 9.83 9.48 -12.19
N ASP A 135 10.37 9.47 -13.40
CA ASP A 135 9.73 10.08 -14.57
C ASP A 135 8.52 9.23 -15.02
N ALA A 136 8.66 7.90 -14.99
CA ALA A 136 7.56 6.97 -15.24
C ALA A 136 6.43 7.13 -14.21
N LEU A 137 6.76 7.31 -12.93
CA LEU A 137 5.78 7.60 -11.87
C LEU A 137 5.08 8.95 -12.13
N ALA A 138 5.84 9.99 -12.43
CA ALA A 138 5.29 11.32 -12.70
C ALA A 138 4.34 11.29 -13.90
N ALA A 139 4.67 10.55 -14.95
CA ALA A 139 3.79 10.34 -16.10
C ALA A 139 2.49 9.61 -15.73
N ALA A 140 2.56 8.56 -14.90
CA ALA A 140 1.38 7.83 -14.44
C ALA A 140 0.44 8.72 -13.60
N VAL A 141 1.01 9.55 -12.71
CA VAL A 141 0.25 10.52 -11.90
C VAL A 141 -0.34 11.64 -12.77
N ALA A 142 0.39 12.12 -13.77
CA ALA A 142 -0.12 13.11 -14.71
C ALA A 142 -1.31 12.56 -15.51
N GLU A 143 -1.23 11.31 -15.97
CA GLU A 143 -2.33 10.63 -16.66
C GLU A 143 -3.55 10.48 -15.75
N PHE A 144 -3.37 10.08 -14.48
CA PHE A 144 -4.43 10.06 -13.48
C PHE A 144 -5.13 11.43 -13.35
N GLY A 145 -4.37 12.52 -13.29
CA GLY A 145 -4.91 13.88 -13.21
C GLY A 145 -5.69 14.35 -14.44
N ARG A 146 -5.45 13.75 -15.62
CA ARG A 146 -6.19 14.07 -16.86
C ARG A 146 -7.54 13.38 -16.94
N ARG A 147 -7.73 12.26 -16.24
CA ARG A 147 -8.96 11.49 -16.31
C ARG A 147 -10.08 12.24 -15.59
N GLN A 148 -11.13 12.57 -16.34
CA GLN A 148 -12.35 13.10 -15.75
C GLN A 148 -13.01 11.98 -14.96
N ARG A 149 -13.07 12.13 -13.63
CA ARG A 149 -13.83 11.25 -12.74
C ARG A 149 -15.29 11.22 -13.19
N ARG A 150 -15.66 10.18 -13.94
CA ARG A 150 -17.05 9.83 -14.24
C ARG A 150 -17.59 8.94 -13.12
N PHE A 151 -17.53 9.43 -11.88
CA PHE A 151 -18.27 8.77 -10.82
C PHE A 151 -19.74 8.94 -11.17
N GLY A 152 -20.43 7.84 -11.47
CA GLY A 152 -21.87 7.84 -11.78
C GLY A 152 -22.72 8.32 -10.58
N GLY A 153 -22.65 9.61 -10.25
CA GLY A 153 -23.40 10.27 -9.18
C GLY A 153 -22.75 10.28 -7.79
N LEU A 154 -21.52 9.78 -7.61
CA LEU A 154 -20.80 9.94 -6.33
C LEU A 154 -19.91 11.18 -6.43
N GLU A 155 -20.46 12.31 -5.97
CA GLU A 155 -19.70 13.54 -5.80
C GLU A 155 -18.43 13.28 -5.00
N SER A 156 -17.34 13.90 -5.45
CA SER A 156 -16.04 13.88 -4.81
C SER A 156 -16.17 14.13 -3.31
N VAL A 157 -15.83 13.15 -2.48
CA VAL A 157 -15.47 13.45 -1.10
C VAL A 157 -14.32 14.44 -1.17
N ALA A 158 -14.58 15.59 -0.58
CA ALA A 158 -13.93 16.85 -0.84
C ALA A 158 -12.40 16.76 -0.72
N ARG A 159 -11.74 17.57 -1.56
CA ARG A 159 -10.40 18.11 -1.30
C ARG A 159 -10.32 18.49 0.19
N THR A 160 -9.52 17.77 0.97
CA THR A 160 -9.13 18.25 2.30
C THR A 160 -8.23 19.46 2.10
N SER A 161 -8.89 20.61 2.07
CA SER A 161 -8.46 21.92 2.56
C SER A 161 -6.96 22.15 2.62
N ALA A 162 -6.48 22.93 1.65
CA ALA A 162 -5.44 23.90 1.93
C ALA A 162 -5.93 24.91 2.99
N VAL A 163 -5.00 25.29 3.88
CA VAL A 163 -4.95 26.48 4.76
C VAL A 163 -5.67 26.43 6.12
N ALA A 164 -4.85 26.33 7.17
CA ALA A 164 -4.88 27.22 8.34
C ALA A 164 -3.41 27.37 8.79
N SER A 165 -2.74 28.47 8.37
CA SER A 165 -2.33 29.60 9.22
C SER A 165 -1.14 29.29 10.12
#